data_AF-A0A800IFV3-F1
#
_entry.id   AF-A0A800IFV3-F1
#
_cell.length_a   1.000
_cell.length_b   1.000
_cell.length_c   1.000
_cell.angle_alpha   90.00
_cell.angle_beta   90.00
_cell.angle_gamma   90.00
#
_symmetry.space_group_name_H-M   'P 1'
#
loop_
_entity.id
_entity.type
_entity.pdbx_description
1 polymer ?
#
loop_
_entity_poly.entity_id
_entity_poly.type
_entity_poly.pdbx_seq_one_letter_code
_entity_poly.pdbx_strand_id
1 'polypeptide(L)'
;TQHMLNLMANGQDDPEMVAIAADCQAEVIEIFREAAEQEREWAKYLFKDGSMIGLNAEILSDYVDYITNVRMRALGLDELFATRTNPLPWMNAWLVSDNVQVAPQEAEISSYLVGAIDSDMDDADFDDFDL
;
A
#
# COMPACT_ATOMS: atom_id res chain seq x y z
N THR A 1 0.34 -5.43 -4.41
CA THR A 1 -0.63 -5.69 -5.50
C THR A 1 -0.46 -4.75 -6.68
N GLN A 2 -0.48 -3.42 -6.52
CA GLN A 2 -0.22 -2.45 -7.61
C GLN A 2 1.05 -2.74 -8.42
N HIS A 3 2.14 -3.13 -7.75
CA HIS A 3 3.40 -3.44 -8.41
C HIS A 3 3.29 -4.58 -9.44
N MET A 4 2.50 -5.61 -9.14
CA MET A 4 2.33 -6.76 -10.04
C MET A 4 1.57 -6.39 -11.31
N LEU A 5 0.50 -5.60 -11.19
CA LEU A 5 -0.29 -5.13 -12.34
C LEU A 5 0.57 -4.27 -13.28
N ASN A 6 1.40 -3.40 -12.71
CA ASN A 6 2.30 -2.56 -13.52
C ASN A 6 3.42 -3.38 -14.18
N LEU A 7 3.92 -4.45 -13.55
CA LEU A 7 4.91 -5.35 -14.17
C LEU A 7 4.32 -6.11 -15.36
N MET A 8 3.10 -6.62 -15.21
CA MET A 8 2.37 -7.32 -16.27
C MET A 8 2.05 -6.37 -17.43
N ALA A 9 1.61 -5.15 -17.15
CA ALA A 9 1.29 -4.15 -18.18
C ALA A 9 2.52 -3.63 -18.95
N ASN A 10 3.69 -3.57 -18.30
CA ASN A 10 4.92 -3.06 -18.91
C ASN A 10 5.72 -4.13 -19.68
N GLY A 11 5.25 -5.39 -19.71
CA GLY A 11 5.88 -6.47 -20.47
C GLY A 11 7.25 -6.92 -19.95
N GLN A 12 7.58 -6.58 -18.70
CA GLN A 12 8.82 -7.03 -18.06
C GLN A 12 8.79 -8.51 -17.67
N ASP A 13 7.59 -9.09 -17.57
CA ASP A 13 7.37 -10.49 -17.20
C ASP A 13 7.02 -11.33 -18.44
N ASP A 14 5.98 -10.96 -19.20
CA ASP A 14 5.53 -11.65 -20.41
C ASP A 14 5.04 -10.64 -21.48
N PRO A 15 5.56 -10.69 -22.73
CA PRO A 15 5.08 -9.86 -23.83
C PRO A 15 3.60 -10.08 -24.21
N GLU A 16 3.05 -11.28 -24.01
CA GLU A 16 1.66 -11.59 -24.33
C GLU A 16 0.70 -10.88 -23.35
N MET A 17 1.12 -10.71 -22.10
CA MET A 17 0.36 -10.02 -21.06
C MET A 17 0.16 -8.53 -21.36
N VAL A 18 1.03 -7.90 -22.15
CA VAL A 18 0.86 -6.50 -22.58
C VAL A 18 -0.36 -6.36 -23.49
N ALA A 19 -0.52 -7.29 -24.45
CA ALA A 19 -1.66 -7.28 -25.36
C ALA A 19 -2.97 -7.55 -24.61
N ILE A 20 -2.96 -8.52 -23.69
CA ILE A 20 -4.12 -8.84 -22.84
C ILE A 20 -4.47 -7.65 -21.95
N ALA A 21 -3.48 -6.98 -21.34
CA ALA A 21 -3.72 -5.81 -20.50
C ALA A 21 -4.35 -4.65 -21.29
N ALA A 22 -3.95 -4.45 -22.55
CA ALA A 22 -4.56 -3.46 -23.43
C ALA A 22 -6.01 -3.84 -23.80
N ASP A 23 -6.28 -5.11 -24.11
CA ASP A 23 -7.62 -5.59 -24.45
C ASP A 23 -8.59 -5.49 -23.26
N CYS A 24 -8.12 -5.82 -22.05
CA CYS A 24 -8.89 -5.75 -20.81
C CYS A 24 -8.98 -4.33 -20.22
N GLN A 25 -8.30 -3.33 -20.79
CA GLN A 25 -8.27 -1.98 -20.24
C GLN A 25 -9.68 -1.39 -20.07
N ALA A 26 -10.56 -1.58 -21.05
CA ALA A 26 -11.93 -1.10 -21.00
C ALA A 26 -12.73 -1.78 -19.88
N GLU A 27 -12.56 -3.09 -19.70
CA GLU A 27 -13.23 -3.86 -18.65
C GLU A 27 -12.78 -3.41 -17.26
N VAL A 28 -11.47 -3.18 -17.08
CA VAL A 28 -10.92 -2.65 -15.82
C VAL A 28 -11.54 -1.29 -15.49
N ILE A 29 -11.65 -0.40 -16.48
CA ILE A 29 -12.27 0.92 -16.30
C ILE A 29 -13.73 0.79 -15.84
N GLU A 30 -14.51 -0.11 -16.45
CA GLU A 30 -15.89 -0.37 -16.04
C GLU A 30 -15.97 -0.92 -14.60
N ILE A 31 -15.10 -1.86 -14.23
CA ILE A 31 -15.03 -2.39 -12.86
C ILE A 31 -14.77 -1.27 -11.85
N PHE A 32 -13.83 -0.36 -12.13
CA PHE A 32 -13.57 0.80 -11.27
C PHE A 32 -14.78 1.73 -11.16
N ARG A 33 -15.51 1.93 -12.28
CA ARG A 33 -16.72 2.76 -12.28
C ARG A 33 -17.82 2.15 -11.42
N GLU A 34 -18.10 0.86 -11.60
CA GLU A 34 -19.11 0.12 -10.84
C GLU A 34 -18.77 0.10 -9.35
N ALA A 35 -17.51 -0.18 -9.00
CA ALA A 35 -17.04 -0.15 -7.62
C ALA A 35 -17.23 1.24 -6.99
N ALA A 36 -16.84 2.31 -7.69
CA ALA A 36 -17.04 3.67 -7.20
C ALA A 36 -18.52 4.02 -7.01
N GLU A 37 -19.41 3.53 -7.87
CA GLU A 37 -20.84 3.73 -7.73
C GLU A 37 -21.41 3.00 -6.51
N GLN A 38 -21.06 1.73 -6.32
CA GLN A 38 -21.46 0.96 -5.16
C GLN A 38 -20.97 1.59 -3.85
N GLU A 39 -19.75 2.09 -3.81
CA GLU A 39 -19.20 2.76 -2.63
C GLU A 39 -19.93 4.08 -2.32
N ARG A 40 -20.38 4.81 -3.34
CA ARG A 40 -21.22 6.01 -3.15
C ARG A 40 -22.60 5.65 -2.61
N GLU A 41 -23.21 4.57 -3.10
CA GLU A 41 -24.48 4.07 -2.55
C GLU A 41 -24.31 3.60 -1.10
N TRP A 42 -23.21 2.91 -0.82
CA TRP A 42 -22.86 2.48 0.52
C TRP A 42 -22.64 3.67 1.46
N ALA A 43 -21.97 4.73 1.00
CA ALA A 43 -21.81 5.97 1.76
C ALA A 43 -23.17 6.60 2.12
N LYS A 44 -24.11 6.66 1.17
CA LYS A 44 -25.48 7.15 1.44
C LYS A 44 -26.19 6.26 2.46
N TYR A 45 -26.04 4.95 2.33
CA TYR A 45 -26.61 3.99 3.27
C TYR A 45 -26.04 4.15 4.68
N LEU A 46 -24.72 4.37 4.81
CA LEU A 46 -24.05 4.54 6.10
C LEU A 46 -24.60 5.73 6.88
N PHE A 47 -24.87 6.86 6.21
CA PHE A 47 -25.34 8.09 6.84
C PHE A 47 -26.87 8.28 6.80
N LYS A 48 -27.63 7.25 6.43
CA LYS A 48 -29.10 7.33 6.31
C LYS A 48 -29.79 7.72 7.62
N ASP A 49 -29.23 7.31 8.76
CA ASP A 49 -29.81 7.49 10.10
C ASP A 49 -29.20 8.68 10.86
N GLY A 50 -28.28 9.42 10.23
CA GLY A 50 -27.66 10.61 10.81
C GLY A 50 -26.23 10.85 10.33
N SER A 51 -25.93 12.11 9.97
CA SER A 51 -24.56 12.54 9.68
C SER A 51 -23.82 12.90 10.96
N MET A 52 -22.51 12.63 11.01
CA MET A 52 -21.65 13.02 12.14
C MET A 52 -20.95 14.34 11.84
N ILE A 53 -20.56 15.07 12.87
CA ILE A 53 -19.78 16.30 12.69
C ILE A 53 -18.45 15.94 12.02
N GLY A 54 -18.20 16.50 10.83
CA GLY A 54 -16.96 16.30 10.07
C GLY A 54 -16.98 15.14 9.08
N LEU A 55 -18.06 14.35 9.01
CA LEU A 55 -18.22 13.30 8.00
C LEU A 55 -19.70 13.15 7.61
N ASN A 56 -19.99 13.38 6.33
CA ASN A 56 -21.31 13.20 5.75
C ASN A 56 -21.19 12.36 4.46
N ALA A 57 -22.34 11.95 3.91
CA ALA A 57 -22.38 11.13 2.70
C ALA A 57 -21.73 11.81 1.49
N GLU A 58 -21.83 13.13 1.37
CA GLU A 58 -21.25 13.90 0.25
C GLU A 58 -19.73 13.90 0.31
N ILE A 59 -19.14 14.23 1.46
CA ILE A 59 -17.70 14.25 1.70
C ILE A 59 -17.11 12.85 1.54
N LEU A 60 -17.80 11.80 2.00
CA LEU A 60 -17.35 10.43 1.80
C LEU A 60 -17.43 10.02 0.33
N SER A 61 -18.49 10.41 -0.39
CA SER A 61 -18.61 10.18 -1.84
C SER A 61 -17.51 10.91 -2.62
N ASP A 62 -17.20 12.15 -2.25
CA ASP A 62 -16.09 12.90 -2.83
C ASP A 62 -14.73 12.23 -2.56
N TYR A 63 -14.57 11.62 -1.38
CA TYR A 63 -13.38 10.87 -1.05
C TYR A 63 -13.25 9.58 -1.89
N VAL A 64 -14.36 8.88 -2.14
CA VAL A 64 -14.41 7.71 -3.04
C VAL A 64 -14.01 8.10 -4.46
N ASP A 65 -14.52 9.23 -4.98
CA ASP A 65 -14.14 9.74 -6.30
C ASP A 65 -12.62 10.06 -6.35
N TYR A 66 -12.12 10.73 -5.32
CA TYR A 66 -10.70 11.08 -5.20
C TYR A 66 -9.80 9.83 -5.16
N ILE A 67 -10.08 8.87 -4.28
CA ILE A 67 -9.22 7.69 -4.12
C ILE A 67 -9.28 6.80 -5.37
N THR A 68 -10.43 6.70 -6.03
CA THR A 68 -10.57 5.97 -7.30
C THR A 68 -9.64 6.56 -8.36
N ASN A 69 -9.64 7.88 -8.55
CA ASN A 69 -8.73 8.54 -9.49
C ASN A 69 -7.25 8.32 -9.13
N VAL A 70 -6.89 8.36 -7.84
CA VAL A 70 -5.52 8.07 -7.39
C VAL A 70 -5.11 6.64 -7.75
N ARG A 71 -5.99 5.65 -7.56
CA ARG A 71 -5.73 4.25 -7.91
C ARG A 71 -5.65 4.02 -9.42
N MET A 72 -6.51 4.67 -10.20
CA MET A 72 -6.46 4.61 -11.66
C MET A 72 -5.15 5.19 -12.21
N ARG A 73 -4.74 6.37 -11.73
CA ARG A 73 -3.48 7.01 -12.12
C ARG A 73 -2.27 6.13 -11.76
N ALA A 74 -2.34 5.43 -10.63
CA ALA A 74 -1.30 4.50 -10.19
C ALA A 74 -1.12 3.27 -11.10
N LEU A 75 -2.14 2.96 -11.91
CA LEU A 75 -2.16 1.93 -12.96
C LEU A 75 -1.92 2.52 -14.37
N GLY A 76 -1.69 3.83 -14.50
CA GLY A 76 -1.53 4.51 -15.78
C GLY A 76 -2.82 4.69 -16.59
N LEU A 77 -3.98 4.56 -15.94
CA LEU A 77 -5.30 4.77 -16.56
C LEU A 77 -5.74 6.23 -16.45
N ASP A 78 -6.59 6.66 -17.38
CA ASP A 78 -7.22 7.99 -17.36
C ASP A 78 -8.19 8.15 -16.19
N GLU A 79 -8.33 9.38 -15.70
CA GLU A 79 -9.23 9.70 -14.59
C GLU A 79 -10.70 9.65 -15.02
N LEU A 80 -11.53 8.93 -14.27
CA LEU A 80 -12.97 8.82 -14.52
C LEU A 80 -13.77 9.99 -13.96
N PHE A 81 -13.33 10.53 -12.82
CA PHE A 81 -14.03 11.59 -12.10
C PHE A 81 -13.26 12.91 -12.21
N ALA A 82 -13.93 14.03 -11.95
CA ALA A 82 -13.27 15.33 -11.95
C ALA A 82 -12.13 15.35 -10.91
N THR A 83 -10.95 15.83 -11.29
CA THR A 83 -9.80 15.95 -10.39
C THR A 83 -10.17 16.88 -9.23
N ARG A 84 -10.30 16.29 -8.03
CA ARG A 84 -10.60 17.00 -6.78
C ARG A 84 -9.41 16.90 -5.82
N THR A 85 -9.22 17.92 -5.00
CA THR A 85 -8.28 17.90 -3.88
C THR A 85 -8.79 16.94 -2.80
N ASN A 86 -7.90 16.28 -2.05
CA ASN A 86 -8.29 15.34 -0.99
C ASN A 86 -9.29 15.99 0.00
N PRO A 87 -10.55 15.54 0.05
CA PRO A 87 -11.58 16.13 0.91
C PRO A 87 -11.42 15.74 2.39
N LEU A 88 -10.64 14.69 2.69
CA LEU A 88 -10.42 14.16 4.04
C LEU A 88 -8.91 14.05 4.34
N PRO A 89 -8.20 15.18 4.46
CA PRO A 89 -6.74 15.18 4.63
C PRO A 89 -6.27 14.50 5.93
N TRP A 90 -7.11 14.50 6.97
CA TRP A 90 -6.83 13.81 8.24
C TRP A 90 -6.77 12.29 8.10
N MET A 91 -7.38 11.71 7.06
CA MET A 91 -7.37 10.25 6.84
C MET A 91 -5.97 9.72 6.54
N ASN A 92 -5.11 10.55 5.95
CA ASN A 92 -3.72 10.19 5.70
C ASN A 92 -2.95 9.84 6.99
N ALA A 93 -3.28 10.49 8.11
CA ALA A 93 -2.64 10.19 9.39
C ALA A 93 -2.99 8.78 9.90
N TRP A 94 -4.17 8.28 9.55
CA TRP A 94 -4.62 6.93 9.93
C TRP A 94 -4.16 5.86 8.95
N LEU A 95 -4.11 6.18 7.65
CA LEU A 95 -3.64 5.25 6.60
C LEU A 95 -2.14 4.95 6.67
N VAL A 96 -1.34 5.85 7.25
CA VAL A 96 0.12 5.67 7.41
C VAL A 96 0.47 4.99 8.74
N SER A 97 -0.52 4.69 9.59
CA SER A 97 -0.30 4.08 10.90
C SER A 97 0.22 2.63 10.85
N ASP A 98 0.22 1.97 9.69
CA ASP A 98 0.85 0.64 9.51
C ASP A 98 2.39 0.69 9.50
N ASN A 99 2.99 1.86 9.69
CA ASN A 99 4.40 1.98 10.08
C ASN A 99 4.61 1.88 11.60
N VAL A 100 3.56 1.52 12.37
CA VAL A 100 3.66 1.20 13.79
C VAL A 100 4.55 -0.03 13.94
N GLN A 101 5.74 0.22 14.48
CA GLN A 101 6.62 -0.80 15.04
C GLN A 101 5.79 -1.69 15.96
N VAL A 102 5.73 -2.98 15.63
CA VAL A 102 5.16 -4.01 16.49
C VAL A 102 5.77 -3.83 17.88
N ALA A 103 4.94 -3.86 18.94
CA ALA A 103 5.47 -3.78 20.29
C ALA A 103 6.46 -4.96 20.50
N PRO A 104 7.64 -4.73 21.09
CA PRO A 104 8.71 -5.74 21.18
C PRO A 104 8.37 -7.00 22.01
N GLN A 105 7.11 -7.16 22.45
CA GLN A 105 6.60 -8.36 23.13
C GLN A 105 5.93 -9.35 22.16
N GLU A 106 5.67 -8.98 20.90
CA GLU A 106 5.08 -9.87 19.88
C GLU A 106 6.12 -10.41 18.86
N ALA A 107 7.40 -10.08 19.04
CA ALA A 107 8.51 -10.68 18.29
C ALA A 107 9.26 -11.66 19.19
N GLU A 108 9.28 -12.95 18.85
CA GLU A 108 10.23 -13.88 19.45
C GLU A 108 11.65 -13.40 19.09
N ILE A 109 12.38 -12.92 20.10
CA ILE A 109 13.78 -12.54 19.98
C ILE A 109 14.57 -13.83 19.73
N SER A 110 14.81 -14.18 18.46
CA SER A 110 15.67 -15.31 18.09
C SER A 110 17.17 -14.94 18.12
N SER A 111 17.56 -13.84 18.78
CA SER A 111 18.96 -13.50 19.00
C SER A 111 19.38 -13.96 20.40
N TYR A 112 19.59 -15.27 20.56
CA TYR A 112 20.50 -15.72 21.60
C TYR A 112 21.89 -15.16 21.24
N LEU A 113 22.50 -14.48 22.20
CA LEU A 113 23.81 -13.84 22.12
C LEU A 113 24.89 -14.85 21.67
N VAL A 114 25.16 -14.93 20.37
CA VAL A 114 26.33 -15.66 19.85
C VAL A 114 27.53 -14.73 20.00
N GLY A 115 28.42 -15.07 20.94
CA GLY A 115 29.83 -14.68 20.86
C GLY A 115 30.17 -13.30 21.38
N ALA A 116 29.94 -13.04 22.67
CA ALA A 116 30.83 -12.16 23.42
C ALA A 116 32.16 -12.89 23.68
N ILE A 117 32.95 -13.08 22.62
CA ILE A 117 34.38 -13.38 22.70
C ILE A 117 35.01 -12.49 21.63
N ASP A 118 35.61 -11.41 22.11
CA ASP A 118 36.54 -10.59 21.34
C ASP A 118 37.80 -11.44 21.16
N SER A 119 37.96 -12.04 19.97
CA SER A 119 39.12 -12.86 19.63
C SER A 119 40.18 -11.98 18.95
N ASP A 120 40.64 -10.95 19.64
CA ASP A 120 41.95 -10.34 19.33
C ASP A 120 43.02 -11.29 19.88
N MET A 121 43.27 -12.37 19.14
CA MET A 121 44.47 -13.18 19.32
C MET A 121 45.53 -12.63 18.37
N ASP A 122 46.53 -11.95 18.92
CA ASP A 122 47.71 -11.47 18.19
C ASP A 122 48.69 -12.63 18.00
N ASP A 123 49.27 -12.77 16.80
CA ASP A 123 50.18 -13.87 16.45
C ASP A 123 51.48 -13.87 17.28
N ALA A 124 51.73 -12.81 18.06
CA ALA A 124 52.87 -12.67 18.96
C ALA A 124 52.75 -13.44 20.29
N ASP A 125 51.54 -13.91 20.67
CA ASP A 125 51.32 -14.69 21.91
C ASP A 125 51.75 -16.17 21.79
N PHE A 126 52.21 -16.60 20.61
CA PHE A 126 52.70 -17.96 20.36
C PHE A 126 54.24 -18.11 20.39
N ASP A 127 55.00 -17.03 20.57
CA ASP A 127 56.48 -17.06 20.52
C ASP A 127 57.16 -17.47 21.84
N ASP A 128 56.41 -17.67 22.94
CA ASP A 128 56.97 -18.08 24.25
C ASP A 128 56.84 -19.59 24.53
N PHE A 129 56.41 -20.38 23.55
CA PHE A 129 56.42 -21.85 23.62
C PHE A 129 57.50 -22.42 22.71
N ASP A 130 58.76 -22.32 23.15
CA ASP A 130 59.85 -23.16 22.64
C ASP A 130 59.61 -24.63 23.03
N LEU A 131 59.77 -25.53 22.05
CA LEU A 131 59.54 -26.98 22.13
C LEU A 131 60.80 -27.73 22.63
#